data_AF-A0A927GIL1-F1
#
_entry.id   AF-A0A927GIL1-F1
#
_cell.length_a   1.000
_cell.length_b   1.000
_cell.length_c   1.000
_cell.angle_alpha   90.00
_cell.angle_beta   90.00
_cell.angle_gamma   90.00
#
_symmetry.space_group_name_H-M   'P 1'
#
loop_
_entity.id
_entity.type
_entity.pdbx_description
1 polymer ?
#
loop_
_entity_poly.entity_id
_entity_poly.type
_entity_poly.pdbx_seq_one_letter_code
_entity_poly.pdbx_strand_id
1 'polypeptide(L)'
;MKKALLLFTTLTALLGTAVESRGQANLVHGIVAGMGLIRMAAHKKPAAQTASPNTSASTYRGQQLVMQRTPTDQLPKKGGEQVTDVETQLNRFHTALLADSTSALCTPEQRTAIQTALVSLARAQPRWNLQAYQQEAAFYLAENTRRERATGTPPSK
;
A
#
# COMPACT_ATOMS: atom_id res chain seq x y z
N MET A 1 -14.82 8.99 70.80
CA MET A 1 -15.15 7.66 70.22
C MET A 1 -16.62 7.70 69.80
N LYS A 2 -16.90 7.94 68.51
CA LYS A 2 -18.27 8.11 68.01
C LYS A 2 -18.72 6.83 67.31
N LYS A 3 -19.66 6.12 67.92
CA LYS A 3 -20.46 5.08 67.26
C LYS A 3 -21.77 5.75 66.85
N ALA A 4 -22.10 5.72 65.56
CA ALA A 4 -23.41 6.10 65.06
C ALA A 4 -24.00 4.90 64.32
N LEU A 5 -25.13 4.45 64.85
CA LEU A 5 -25.91 3.31 64.44
C LEU A 5 -27.09 3.82 63.59
N LEU A 6 -27.28 3.19 62.42
CA LEU A 6 -28.51 2.94 61.64
C LEU A 6 -29.60 4.03 61.53
N LEU A 7 -30.08 4.29 60.30
CA LEU A 7 -31.45 3.92 59.88
C LEU A 7 -31.73 4.15 58.37
N PHE A 8 -32.06 3.04 57.70
CA PHE A 8 -33.15 2.81 56.72
C PHE A 8 -33.22 3.51 55.34
N THR A 9 -32.93 2.68 54.32
CA THR A 9 -33.75 2.30 53.13
C THR A 9 -34.53 3.34 52.33
N THR A 10 -34.26 3.36 51.01
CA THR A 10 -35.24 3.21 49.91
C THR A 10 -34.43 2.98 48.61
N LEU A 11 -34.45 1.77 48.04
CA LEU A 11 -35.35 1.32 46.98
C LEU A 11 -35.09 2.01 45.63
N THR A 12 -34.57 1.26 44.65
CA THR A 12 -35.19 0.95 43.33
C THR A 12 -34.14 0.82 42.21
N ALA A 13 -34.05 -0.40 41.67
CA ALA A 13 -33.82 -0.82 40.28
C ALA A 13 -32.73 -0.16 39.39
N LEU A 14 -31.91 -0.97 38.71
CA LEU A 14 -32.22 -1.48 37.36
C LEU A 14 -31.10 -2.41 36.86
N LEU A 15 -31.50 -3.58 36.39
CA LEU A 15 -30.75 -4.45 35.47
C LEU A 15 -30.45 -3.70 34.16
N GLY A 16 -29.37 -4.08 33.47
CA GLY A 16 -29.29 -3.84 32.03
C GLY A 16 -27.88 -3.74 31.46
N THR A 17 -27.36 -4.87 30.98
CA THR A 17 -26.22 -5.00 30.08
C THR A 17 -26.46 -4.32 28.72
N ALA A 18 -25.36 -4.10 28.00
CA ALA A 18 -25.22 -3.76 26.57
C ALA A 18 -25.13 -2.27 26.23
N VAL A 19 -23.89 -1.79 26.18
CA VAL A 19 -23.54 -0.65 25.32
C VAL A 19 -23.45 -1.19 23.90
N GLU A 20 -24.54 -1.07 23.15
CA GLU A 20 -24.52 -1.14 21.69
C GLU A 20 -24.02 0.21 21.16
N SER A 21 -22.78 0.26 20.66
CA SER A 21 -22.32 1.38 19.86
C SER A 21 -23.01 1.32 18.50
N ARG A 22 -24.15 2.01 18.37
CA ARG A 22 -24.83 2.25 17.09
C ARG A 22 -23.92 3.08 16.20
N GLY A 23 -23.31 2.43 15.22
CA GLY A 23 -22.72 3.08 14.06
C GLY A 23 -23.79 3.89 13.35
N GLN A 24 -23.57 5.20 13.25
CA GLN A 24 -24.35 6.08 12.40
C GLN A 24 -24.10 5.68 10.94
N ALA A 25 -25.08 5.00 10.36
CA ALA A 25 -25.26 4.90 8.92
C ALA A 25 -26.13 6.09 8.48
N ASN A 26 -25.51 7.01 7.75
CA ASN A 26 -26.07 8.07 6.89
C ASN A 26 -24.81 8.76 6.36
N LEU A 27 -24.47 8.89 5.08
CA LEU A 27 -25.16 9.05 3.81
C LEU A 27 -24.03 8.73 2.80
N VAL A 28 -24.18 8.02 1.68
CA VAL A 28 -24.79 8.51 0.45
C VAL A 28 -24.99 7.27 -0.43
N HIS A 29 -26.25 6.98 -0.75
CA HIS A 29 -26.63 6.09 -1.83
C HIS A 29 -26.33 6.76 -3.17
N GLY A 30 -25.83 5.97 -4.12
CA GLY A 30 -26.07 6.17 -5.54
C GLY A 30 -24.94 6.88 -6.29
N ILE A 31 -24.14 6.11 -7.03
CA ILE A 31 -24.32 5.93 -8.48
C ILE A 31 -23.37 4.79 -8.90
N VAL A 32 -23.95 3.63 -9.19
CA VAL A 32 -23.35 2.60 -10.05
C VAL A 32 -24.31 2.45 -11.21
N ALA A 33 -24.02 3.09 -12.33
CA ALA A 33 -24.48 2.73 -13.67
C ALA A 33 -23.93 3.75 -14.67
N GLY A 34 -23.02 3.31 -15.53
CA GLY A 34 -22.44 4.18 -16.54
C GLY A 34 -21.29 3.54 -17.30
N MET A 35 -21.53 2.36 -17.87
CA MET A 35 -20.75 1.88 -19.02
C MET A 35 -20.97 2.88 -20.17
N GLY A 36 -20.13 3.90 -20.23
CA GLY A 36 -20.05 4.84 -21.33
C GLY A 36 -18.80 4.55 -22.16
N LEU A 37 -18.99 3.82 -23.25
CA LEU A 37 -18.05 3.79 -24.38
C LEU A 37 -17.79 5.23 -24.85
N ILE A 38 -16.64 5.80 -24.51
CA ILE A 38 -16.09 6.95 -25.23
C ILE A 38 -14.71 6.54 -25.76
N ARG A 39 -14.73 5.94 -26.95
CA ARG A 39 -13.69 6.20 -27.94
C ARG A 39 -13.81 7.67 -28.32
N MET A 40 -12.93 8.52 -27.82
CA MET A 40 -12.52 9.71 -28.57
C MET A 40 -11.03 9.90 -28.43
N ALA A 41 -10.39 9.84 -29.59
CA ALA A 41 -9.00 10.19 -29.80
C ALA A 41 -8.75 11.61 -29.27
N ALA A 42 -7.86 11.70 -28.28
CA ALA A 42 -7.11 12.91 -28.06
C ALA A 42 -5.64 12.50 -28.15
N HIS A 43 -4.99 12.94 -29.22
CA HIS A 43 -3.53 13.00 -29.32
C HIS A 43 -2.98 13.86 -28.17
N LYS A 44 -2.89 13.29 -26.97
CA LYS A 44 -1.92 13.73 -26.00
C LYS A 44 -0.68 12.90 -26.28
N LYS A 45 0.28 13.54 -26.95
CA LYS A 45 1.70 13.18 -26.89
C LYS A 45 1.92 12.61 -25.49
N PRO A 46 2.35 11.35 -25.32
CA PRO A 46 2.83 10.94 -24.01
C PRO A 46 3.88 11.99 -23.69
N ALA A 47 3.68 12.73 -22.60
CA ALA A 47 4.78 13.46 -22.01
C ALA A 47 5.88 12.41 -21.94
N ALA A 48 6.96 12.62 -22.69
CA ALA A 48 8.11 11.78 -22.64
C ALA A 48 8.58 11.91 -21.19
N GLN A 49 8.04 11.05 -20.32
CA GLN A 49 8.74 10.57 -19.16
C GLN A 49 10.05 10.15 -19.76
N THR A 50 11.07 10.94 -19.50
CA THR A 50 12.45 10.62 -19.75
C THR A 50 12.64 9.25 -19.13
N ALA A 51 12.48 8.21 -19.95
CA ALA A 51 12.77 6.86 -19.57
C ALA A 51 14.23 6.93 -19.17
N SER A 52 14.50 6.79 -17.88
CA SER A 52 15.88 6.63 -17.45
C SER A 52 16.41 5.43 -18.25
N PRO A 53 17.63 5.51 -18.81
CA PRO A 53 18.15 4.53 -19.77
C PRO A 53 18.22 3.08 -19.27
N ASN A 54 17.79 2.82 -18.04
CA ASN A 54 17.84 1.55 -17.34
C ASN A 54 16.45 1.06 -16.87
N THR A 55 15.37 1.49 -17.54
CA THR A 55 14.03 0.92 -17.33
C THR A 55 13.83 -0.33 -18.19
N SER A 56 13.58 -1.47 -17.55
CA SER A 56 13.17 -2.71 -18.21
C SER A 56 11.66 -2.89 -18.08
N ALA A 57 11.02 -3.45 -19.10
CA ALA A 57 9.62 -3.83 -19.04
C ALA A 57 9.50 -5.34 -19.04
N SER A 58 8.77 -5.89 -18.06
CA SER A 58 8.38 -7.29 -18.00
C SER A 58 6.86 -7.41 -18.13
N THR A 59 6.37 -8.58 -18.52
CA THR A 59 4.93 -8.86 -18.53
C THR A 59 4.64 -9.96 -17.53
N TYR A 60 3.74 -9.70 -16.58
CA TYR A 60 3.27 -10.68 -15.62
C TYR A 60 1.74 -10.73 -15.68
N ARG A 61 1.20 -11.92 -16.01
CA ARG A 61 -0.24 -12.17 -16.13
C ARG A 61 -0.98 -11.13 -17.00
N GLY A 62 -0.36 -10.72 -18.12
CA GLY A 62 -0.93 -9.74 -19.05
C GLY A 62 -0.84 -8.28 -18.59
N GLN A 63 -0.25 -8.01 -17.41
CA GLN A 63 0.06 -6.66 -16.96
C GLN A 63 1.52 -6.33 -17.25
N GLN A 64 1.77 -5.11 -17.72
CA GLN A 64 3.12 -4.60 -17.92
C GLN A 64 3.68 -4.13 -16.56
N LEU A 65 4.85 -4.63 -16.22
CA LEU A 65 5.64 -4.25 -15.06
C LEU A 65 6.86 -3.48 -15.52
N VAL A 66 6.93 -2.20 -15.18
CA VAL A 66 8.11 -1.36 -15.43
C VAL A 66 9.03 -1.46 -14.23
N MET A 67 10.28 -1.86 -14.46
CA MET A 67 11.32 -1.99 -13.45
C MET A 67 12.44 -1.02 -13.78
N GLN A 68 12.77 -0.13 -12.85
CA GLN A 68 13.92 0.76 -12.99
C GLN A 68 15.04 0.28 -12.09
N ARG A 69 16.26 0.15 -12.63
CA ARG A 69 17.46 -0.13 -11.84
C ARG A 69 18.54 0.88 -12.17
N THR A 70 19.35 1.27 -11.19
CA THR A 70 20.39 2.27 -11.37
C THR A 70 21.74 1.58 -11.30
N PRO A 71 22.49 1.53 -12.42
CA PRO A 71 23.86 1.04 -12.43
C PRO A 71 24.71 1.76 -11.38
N THR A 72 25.65 1.05 -10.76
CA THR A 72 26.47 1.59 -9.65
C THR A 72 27.27 2.84 -10.07
N ASP A 73 27.71 2.91 -11.33
CA ASP A 73 28.40 4.05 -11.93
C ASP A 73 27.48 5.27 -12.18
N GLN A 74 26.16 5.06 -12.18
CA GLN A 74 25.13 6.09 -12.36
C GLN A 74 24.40 6.46 -11.06
N LEU A 75 24.80 5.87 -9.92
CA LEU A 75 24.22 6.22 -8.63
C LEU A 75 24.55 7.68 -8.28
N PRO A 76 23.57 8.43 -7.77
CA PRO A 76 23.82 9.80 -7.38
C PRO A 76 24.75 9.86 -6.16
N LYS A 77 25.71 10.81 -6.19
CA LYS A 77 26.69 11.00 -5.09
C LYS A 77 26.03 11.22 -3.73
N LYS A 78 24.91 11.93 -3.72
CA LYS A 78 24.01 12.07 -2.56
C LYS A 78 22.83 11.14 -2.79
N GLY A 79 22.32 10.45 -1.78
CA GLY A 79 21.10 9.66 -1.97
C GLY A 79 21.31 8.28 -2.64
N GLY A 80 22.53 7.92 -3.05
CA GLY A 80 22.79 6.65 -3.76
C GLY A 80 22.52 5.41 -2.90
N GLU A 81 22.75 5.50 -1.59
CA GLU A 81 22.37 4.46 -0.63
C GLU A 81 20.84 4.28 -0.62
N GLN A 82 20.07 5.38 -0.58
CA GLN A 82 18.62 5.33 -0.59
C GLN A 82 18.05 4.79 -1.91
N VAL A 83 18.70 5.06 -3.05
CA VAL A 83 18.36 4.43 -4.33
C VAL A 83 18.59 2.92 -4.23
N THR A 84 19.76 2.51 -3.73
CA THR A 84 20.13 1.11 -3.56
C THR A 84 19.19 0.37 -2.63
N ASP A 85 18.76 1.00 -1.53
CA ASP A 85 17.80 0.43 -0.59
C ASP A 85 16.44 0.16 -1.24
N VAL A 86 15.90 1.16 -1.96
CA VAL A 86 14.64 1.00 -2.70
C VAL A 86 14.76 -0.13 -3.71
N GLU A 87 15.82 -0.14 -4.51
CA GLU A 87 16.04 -1.15 -5.55
C GLU A 87 16.24 -2.55 -4.95
N THR A 88 16.89 -2.67 -3.79
CA THR A 88 17.05 -3.93 -3.05
C THR A 88 15.70 -4.49 -2.62
N GLN A 89 14.82 -3.66 -2.04
CA GLN A 89 13.49 -4.09 -1.64
C GLN A 89 12.63 -4.51 -2.85
N LEU A 90 12.66 -3.72 -3.93
CA LEU A 90 11.95 -4.05 -5.17
C LEU A 90 12.46 -5.36 -5.79
N ASN A 91 13.78 -5.60 -5.77
CA ASN A 91 14.35 -6.84 -6.27
C ASN A 91 13.96 -8.06 -5.42
N ARG A 92 13.84 -7.90 -4.09
CA ARG A 92 13.31 -8.95 -3.21
C ARG A 92 11.88 -9.32 -3.58
N PHE A 93 11.00 -8.35 -3.79
CA PHE A 93 9.64 -8.61 -4.25
C PHE A 93 9.59 -9.26 -5.62
N HIS A 94 10.43 -8.82 -6.55
CA HIS A 94 10.54 -9.44 -7.87
C HIS A 94 10.94 -10.91 -7.77
N THR A 95 11.94 -11.22 -6.95
CA THR A 95 12.40 -12.59 -6.73
C THR A 95 11.28 -13.45 -6.13
N ALA A 96 10.55 -12.92 -5.13
CA ALA A 96 9.41 -13.60 -4.53
C ALA A 96 8.26 -13.82 -5.54
N LEU A 97 8.04 -12.86 -6.45
CA LEU A 97 7.05 -12.95 -7.53
C LEU A 97 7.32 -14.13 -8.45
N LEU A 98 8.59 -14.34 -8.79
CA LEU A 98 9.02 -15.40 -9.70
C LEU A 98 9.13 -16.76 -9.01
N ALA A 99 9.45 -16.79 -7.71
CA ALA A 99 9.65 -18.05 -6.98
C ALA A 99 8.34 -18.84 -6.81
N ASP A 100 7.24 -18.17 -6.51
CA ASP A 100 5.94 -18.79 -6.29
C ASP A 100 4.83 -17.83 -6.74
N SER A 101 3.73 -18.36 -7.28
CA SER A 101 2.57 -17.60 -7.78
C SER A 101 1.43 -17.42 -6.74
N THR A 102 1.54 -18.11 -5.61
CA THR A 102 0.51 -18.25 -4.57
C THR A 102 0.96 -17.77 -3.20
N SER A 103 2.24 -17.96 -2.86
CA SER A 103 2.80 -17.48 -1.59
C SER A 103 2.74 -15.96 -1.45
N ALA A 104 2.67 -15.48 -0.21
CA ALA A 104 2.71 -14.06 0.09
C ALA A 104 3.99 -13.42 -0.50
N LEU A 105 3.82 -12.29 -1.18
CA LEU A 105 4.94 -11.54 -1.77
C LEU A 105 5.58 -10.58 -0.79
N CYS A 106 4.80 -10.09 0.15
CA CYS A 106 5.16 -8.96 1.00
C CYS A 106 4.70 -9.23 2.42
N THR A 107 5.64 -9.46 3.34
CA THR A 107 5.32 -9.45 4.78
C THR A 107 4.99 -8.02 5.24
N PRO A 108 4.28 -7.83 6.37
CA PRO A 108 4.03 -6.50 6.91
C PRO A 108 5.31 -5.68 7.12
N GLU A 109 6.38 -6.32 7.59
CA GLU A 109 7.69 -5.69 7.76
C GLU A 109 8.29 -5.21 6.42
N GLN A 110 8.21 -6.03 5.38
CA GLN A 110 8.70 -5.65 4.04
C GLN A 110 7.89 -4.50 3.45
N ARG A 111 6.57 -4.44 3.72
CA ARG A 111 5.71 -3.32 3.30
C ARG A 111 6.15 -2.01 3.95
N THR A 112 6.44 -2.04 5.24
CA THR A 112 6.99 -0.86 5.95
C THR A 112 8.38 -0.50 5.45
N ALA A 113 9.23 -1.49 5.15
CA ALA A 113 10.58 -1.26 4.64
C ALA A 113 10.57 -0.54 3.29
N ILE A 114 9.78 -0.99 2.31
CA ILE A 114 9.70 -0.31 1.01
C ILE A 114 9.10 1.10 1.13
N GLN A 115 8.09 1.30 1.97
CA GLN A 115 7.51 2.63 2.21
C GLN A 115 8.54 3.59 2.83
N THR A 116 9.29 3.11 3.82
CA THR A 116 10.34 3.87 4.50
C THR A 116 11.46 4.22 3.51
N ALA A 117 11.91 3.27 2.71
CA ALA A 117 12.94 3.48 1.70
C ALA A 117 12.52 4.53 0.66
N LEU A 118 11.28 4.45 0.15
CA LEU A 118 10.75 5.44 -0.80
C LEU A 118 10.67 6.85 -0.21
N VAL A 119 10.24 6.98 1.05
CA VAL A 119 10.20 8.28 1.76
C VAL A 119 11.62 8.82 1.98
N SER A 120 12.55 7.97 2.41
CA SER A 120 13.96 8.34 2.61
C SER A 120 14.60 8.80 1.30
N LEU A 121 14.35 8.10 0.19
CA LEU A 121 14.83 8.50 -1.14
C LEU A 121 14.23 9.84 -1.56
N ALA A 122 12.93 10.06 -1.39
CA ALA A 122 12.29 11.34 -1.70
C ALA A 122 12.90 12.51 -0.92
N ARG A 123 13.28 12.29 0.34
CA ARG A 123 13.94 13.29 1.18
C ARG A 123 15.40 13.54 0.75
N ALA A 124 16.14 12.48 0.46
CA ALA A 124 17.54 12.57 0.05
C ALA A 124 17.71 13.17 -1.36
N GLN A 125 16.74 12.92 -2.23
CA GLN A 125 16.76 13.26 -3.66
C GLN A 125 15.41 13.82 -4.16
N PRO A 126 15.05 15.08 -3.81
CA PRO A 126 13.74 15.64 -4.15
C PRO A 126 13.47 15.85 -5.64
N ARG A 127 14.53 15.90 -6.46
CA ARG A 127 14.45 16.08 -7.92
C ARG A 127 14.52 14.76 -8.68
N TRP A 128 14.71 13.64 -7.99
CA TRP A 128 14.79 12.33 -8.60
C TRP A 128 13.41 11.84 -9.00
N ASN A 129 13.32 11.19 -10.16
CA ASN A 129 12.06 10.64 -10.62
C ASN A 129 11.76 9.34 -9.86
N LEU A 130 10.80 9.40 -8.94
CA LEU A 130 10.37 8.24 -8.14
C LEU A 130 9.27 7.41 -8.80
N GLN A 131 8.73 7.89 -9.92
CA GLN A 131 7.50 7.36 -10.50
C GLN A 131 7.62 5.86 -10.82
N ALA A 132 8.72 5.44 -11.43
CA ALA A 132 8.92 4.03 -11.79
C ALA A 132 9.00 3.13 -10.54
N TYR A 133 9.73 3.55 -9.50
CA TYR A 133 9.82 2.79 -8.25
C TYR A 133 8.48 2.70 -7.52
N GLN A 134 7.71 3.79 -7.51
CA GLN A 134 6.37 3.82 -6.91
C GLN A 134 5.39 2.91 -7.65
N GLN A 135 5.43 2.92 -8.98
CA GLN A 135 4.61 2.04 -9.82
C GLN A 135 4.97 0.56 -9.60
N GLU A 136 6.26 0.22 -9.57
CA GLU A 136 6.73 -1.14 -9.32
C GLU A 136 6.30 -1.62 -7.91
N ALA A 137 6.48 -0.79 -6.88
CA ALA A 137 6.05 -1.11 -5.51
C ALA A 137 4.53 -1.32 -5.43
N ALA A 138 3.74 -0.42 -6.04
CA ALA A 138 2.28 -0.53 -6.04
C ALA A 138 1.80 -1.82 -6.71
N PHE A 139 2.46 -2.23 -7.80
CA PHE A 139 2.18 -3.50 -8.46
C PHE A 139 2.37 -4.69 -7.51
N TYR A 140 3.51 -4.79 -6.81
CA TYR A 140 3.76 -5.90 -5.88
C TYR A 140 2.78 -5.93 -4.72
N LEU A 141 2.40 -4.78 -4.17
CA LEU A 141 1.41 -4.69 -3.09
C LEU A 141 0.00 -5.12 -3.56
N ALA A 142 -0.38 -4.75 -4.78
CA ALA A 142 -1.64 -5.18 -5.38
C ALA A 142 -1.68 -6.69 -5.64
N GLU A 143 -0.58 -7.24 -6.18
CA GLU A 143 -0.47 -8.69 -6.42
C GLU A 143 -0.45 -9.47 -5.10
N ASN A 144 0.21 -8.96 -4.04
CA ASN A 144 0.16 -9.56 -2.72
C ASN A 144 -1.28 -9.64 -2.19
N THR A 145 -2.02 -8.52 -2.29
CA THR A 145 -3.43 -8.47 -1.87
C THR A 145 -4.28 -9.45 -2.66
N ARG A 146 -4.02 -9.63 -3.97
CA ARG A 146 -4.71 -10.62 -4.79
C ARG A 146 -4.43 -12.04 -4.31
N ARG A 147 -3.17 -12.35 -3.95
CA ARG A 147 -2.77 -13.67 -3.45
C ARG A 147 -3.40 -13.98 -2.10
N GLU A 148 -3.39 -13.03 -1.16
CA GLU A 148 -4.06 -13.14 0.15
C GLU A 148 -5.56 -13.45 0.00
N ARG A 149 -6.26 -12.74 -0.91
CA ARG A 149 -7.67 -13.04 -1.21
C ARG A 149 -7.87 -14.43 -1.80
N ALA A 150 -6.94 -14.91 -2.63
CA ALA A 150 -7.02 -16.22 -3.25
C ALA A 150 -6.76 -17.37 -2.26
N THR A 151 -5.95 -17.14 -1.23
CA THR A 151 -5.65 -18.13 -0.18
C THR A 151 -6.64 -18.09 0.99
N GLY A 152 -7.62 -17.18 0.98
CA GLY A 152 -8.55 -16.99 2.10
C GLY A 152 -7.87 -16.42 3.35
N THR A 153 -6.63 -15.95 3.23
CA THR A 153 -5.90 -15.31 4.32
C THR A 153 -6.30 -13.84 4.36
N PRO A 154 -6.94 -13.34 5.43
CA PRO A 154 -7.32 -11.93 5.50
C PRO A 154 -6.05 -11.05 5.42
N PRO A 155 -6.13 -9.88 4.76
CA PRO A 155 -4.98 -8.99 4.63
C PRO A 155 -4.50 -8.59 6.01
N SER A 156 -3.20 -8.78 6.26
CA SER A 156 -2.58 -8.34 7.52
C SER A 156 -2.69 -6.82 7.61
N LYS A 157 -3.52 -6.36 8.57
CA LYS A 157 -3.76 -4.96 8.92
C LYS A 157 -2.49 -4.29 9.43
#